data_AF-A0A1I3QGV7-F1
#
_entry.id   AF-A0A1I3QGV7-F1
#
_cell.length_a   1.000
_cell.length_b   1.000
_cell.length_c   1.000
_cell.angle_alpha   90.00
_cell.angle_beta   90.00
_cell.angle_gamma   90.00
#
_symmetry.space_group_name_H-M   'P 1'
#
loop_
_entity.id
_entity.type
_entity.pdbx_description
1 polymer ?
#
loop_
_entity_poly.entity_id
_entity_poly.type
_entity_poly.pdbx_seq_one_letter_code
_entity_poly.pdbx_strand_id
1 'polypeptide(L)' 'MKTEQELIKEITDLTFKIEKNYPELYALLQEDPSTIPSMEHPEINPTVLQDYLNTLKEHIEHHKSK' A
#
# COMPACT_ATOMS: atom_id res chain seq x y z
N MET A 1 -8.19 8.77 -15.69
CA MET A 1 -8.28 8.67 -14.22
C MET A 1 -8.35 7.19 -13.89
N LYS A 2 -7.47 6.67 -13.03
CA LYS A 2 -7.59 5.28 -12.55
C LYS A 2 -8.83 5.22 -11.65
N THR A 3 -9.62 4.18 -11.79
CA THR A 3 -10.78 3.97 -10.91
C THR A 3 -10.30 3.47 -9.55
N GLU A 4 -11.12 3.64 -8.51
CA GLU A 4 -10.84 3.14 -7.17
C GLU A 4 -10.52 1.63 -7.19
N GLN A 5 -11.22 0.87 -8.03
CA GLN A 5 -10.96 -0.56 -8.21
C GLN A 5 -9.57 -0.85 -8.79
N GLU A 6 -9.08 -0.04 -9.73
CA GLU A 6 -7.73 -0.20 -10.26
C GLU A 6 -6.67 0.13 -9.21
N LEU A 7 -6.88 1.19 -8.43
CA LEU A 7 -5.98 1.57 -7.34
C LEU A 7 -5.94 0.49 -6.26
N ILE A 8 -7.10 -0.03 -5.83
CA ILE A 8 -7.19 -1.14 -4.87
C ILE A 8 -6.45 -2.36 -5.43
N LYS A 9 -6.67 -2.72 -6.69
CA LYS A 9 -6.00 -3.86 -7.32
C LYS A 9 -4.47 -3.67 -7.37
N GLU A 10 -4.00 -2.47 -7.71
CA GLU A 10 -2.57 -2.16 -7.68
C GLU A 10 -2.00 -2.24 -6.27
N ILE A 11 -2.68 -1.66 -5.28
CA ILE A 11 -2.27 -1.73 -3.87
C ILE A 11 -2.17 -3.18 -3.43
N THR A 12 -3.21 -3.99 -3.65
CA THR A 12 -3.21 -5.41 -3.27
C THR A 12 -2.08 -6.19 -3.94
N ASP A 13 -1.85 -5.98 -5.24
CA ASP A 13 -0.76 -6.64 -5.97
C ASP A 13 0.62 -6.21 -5.45
N LEU A 14 0.80 -4.92 -5.16
CA LEU A 14 2.04 -4.39 -4.59
C LEU A 14 2.29 -4.97 -3.20
N THR A 15 1.28 -4.92 -2.33
CA THR A 15 1.35 -5.46 -0.96
C THR A 15 1.64 -6.95 -0.96
N PHE A 16 1.05 -7.72 -1.87
CA PHE A 16 1.35 -9.15 -2.02
C PHE A 16 2.79 -9.40 -2.51
N LYS A 17 3.29 -8.54 -3.41
CA LYS A 17 4.71 -8.58 -3.81
C LYS A 17 5.63 -8.21 -2.65
N ILE A 18 5.26 -7.27 -1.81
CA ILE A 18 6.02 -6.89 -0.61
C ILE A 18 6.04 -8.07 0.36
N GLU A 19 4.91 -8.68 0.67
CA GLU A 19 4.84 -9.88 1.53
C GLU A 19 5.78 -10.99 1.04
N LYS A 20 5.77 -11.30 -0.28
CA LYS A 20 6.59 -12.38 -0.83
C LYS A 20 8.08 -12.05 -1.00
N ASN A 21 8.41 -10.84 -1.44
CA ASN A 21 9.79 -10.51 -1.83
C ASN A 21 10.51 -9.68 -0.76
N TYR A 22 9.76 -8.99 0.10
CA TYR A 22 10.24 -8.07 1.12
C TYR A 22 9.45 -8.27 2.44
N PRO A 23 9.50 -9.47 3.05
CA PRO A 23 8.75 -9.77 4.27
C PRO A 23 9.09 -8.80 5.42
N GLU A 24 10.31 -8.24 5.42
CA GLU A 24 10.75 -7.21 6.38
C GLU A 24 9.96 -5.89 6.22
N LEU A 25 9.72 -5.45 4.99
CA LEU A 25 8.86 -4.29 4.70
C LEU A 25 7.40 -4.60 5.03
N TYR A 26 6.94 -5.83 4.76
CA TYR A 26 5.58 -6.24 5.06
C TYR A 26 5.32 -6.25 6.57
N ALA A 27 6.28 -6.72 7.38
CA ALA A 27 6.20 -6.68 8.82
C ALA A 27 6.03 -5.25 9.36
N LEU A 28 6.80 -4.29 8.82
CA LEU A 28 6.67 -2.87 9.17
C LEU A 28 5.28 -2.31 8.83
N LEU A 29 4.68 -2.74 7.71
CA LEU A 29 3.31 -2.33 7.35
C LEU A 29 2.26 -2.88 8.32
N GLN A 30 2.43 -4.11 8.82
CA GLN A 30 1.49 -4.70 9.79
C GLN A 30 1.61 -4.08 11.19
N GLU A 31 2.78 -3.56 11.55
CA GLU A 31 3.00 -2.84 12.80
C GLU A 31 2.39 -1.43 12.79
N ASP A 32 2.12 -0.86 11.61
CA ASP A 32 1.45 0.42 11.44
C ASP A 32 -0.07 0.25 11.21
N PRO A 33 -0.92 0.42 12.23
CA PRO A 33 -2.38 0.30 12.12
C PRO A 33 -3.04 1.35 11.20
N SER A 34 -2.26 2.28 10.65
CA SER A 34 -2.70 3.32 9.71
C SER A 34 -2.72 2.87 8.24
N THR A 35 -2.06 1.75 7.89
CA THR A 35 -1.82 1.35 6.50
C THR A 35 -2.91 0.47 5.90
N ILE A 36 -3.68 -0.21 6.74
CA ILE A 36 -4.96 -0.75 6.31
C ILE A 36 -5.99 0.31 6.66
N PRO A 37 -6.74 0.88 5.70
CA PRO A 37 -7.97 1.57 6.04
C PRO A 37 -8.84 0.52 6.72
N SER A 38 -8.69 0.44 8.04
CA SER A 38 -9.57 -0.30 8.91
C SER A 38 -10.96 0.16 8.52
N MET A 39 -11.92 -0.77 8.48
CA MET A 39 -13.29 -0.60 8.01
C MET A 39 -14.08 0.55 8.71
N GLU A 40 -13.41 1.37 9.50
CA GLU A 40 -13.84 2.53 10.28
C GLU A 40 -13.68 3.87 9.52
N HIS A 41 -12.98 3.94 8.39
CA HIS A 41 -12.98 5.11 7.50
C HIS A 41 -13.78 4.80 6.21
N PRO A 42 -15.11 5.06 6.19
CA PRO A 42 -15.97 4.74 5.04
C PRO A 42 -15.70 5.58 3.79
N GLU A 43 -14.80 6.57 3.86
CA GLU A 43 -14.42 7.41 2.72
C GLU A 43 -13.15 6.84 2.06
N ILE A 44 -13.28 5.68 1.41
CA ILE A 44 -12.30 5.21 0.44
C ILE A 44 -12.34 6.19 -0.74
N ASN A 45 -11.59 7.28 -0.62
CA ASN A 45 -11.43 8.25 -1.69
C ASN A 45 -10.29 7.79 -2.61
N PRO A 46 -10.42 7.95 -3.94
CA PRO A 46 -9.35 7.62 -4.88
C PRO A 46 -8.04 8.37 -4.58
N THR A 47 -8.13 9.58 -4.00
CA THR A 47 -6.97 10.34 -3.52
C THR A 47 -6.23 9.61 -2.41
N VAL A 48 -6.94 9.06 -1.42
CA VAL A 48 -6.34 8.34 -0.28
C VAL A 48 -5.70 7.03 -0.75
N LEU A 49 -6.37 6.30 -1.64
CA LEU A 49 -5.82 5.09 -2.25
C LEU A 49 -4.56 5.41 -3.08
N GLN A 50 -4.58 6.50 -3.83
CA GLN A 50 -3.44 6.91 -4.63
C GLN A 50 -2.26 7.34 -3.77
N ASP A 51 -2.51 8.07 -2.68
CA ASP A 51 -1.49 8.47 -1.71
C ASP A 51 -0.85 7.24 -1.06
N TYR A 52 -1.67 6.29 -0.60
CA TYR A 52 -1.19 5.03 -0.03
C TYR A 52 -0.36 4.19 -1.02
N LEU A 53 -0.80 4.10 -2.28
CA LEU A 53 -0.04 3.42 -3.34
C LEU A 53 1.33 4.08 -3.59
N ASN A 54 1.42 5.41 -3.51
CA ASN A 54 2.68 6.12 -3.65
C ASN A 54 3.61 5.84 -2.48
N THR A 55 3.11 5.89 -1.24
CA THR A 55 3.90 5.54 -0.04
C THR A 55 4.47 4.13 -0.12
N LEU A 56 3.66 3.14 -0.54
CA LEU A 56 4.12 1.76 -0.71
C LEU A 56 5.22 1.66 -1.78
N LYS A 57 5.09 2.39 -2.89
CA LYS A 57 6.12 2.41 -3.95
C LYS A 57 7.41 3.04 -3.45
N GLU A 58 7.34 4.18 -2.75
CA GLU A 58 8.51 4.84 -2.17
C GLU A 58 9.25 3.95 -1.17
N HIS A 59 8.52 3.23 -0.31
CA HIS A 59 9.12 2.26 0.61
C HIS A 59 9.89 1.15 -0.12
N ILE A 60 9.32 0.62 -1.20
CA ILE A 60 10.01 -0.39 -2.03
C ILE A 60 11.21 0.22 -2.75
N GLU A 61 11.09 1.42 -3.31
CA GLU A 61 12.18 2.07 -4.05
C GLU A 61 13.37 2.41 -3.15
N HIS A 62 13.11 2.93 -1.95
CA HIS A 62 14.15 3.14 -0.94
C HIS A 62 14.83 1.84 -0.53
N HIS A 63 14.07 0.74 -0.40
CA HIS A 63 14.64 -0.55 -0.05
C HIS A 63 15.43 -1.17 -1.21
N LYS A 64 15.02 -0.96 -2.46
CA LYS A 64 15.72 -1.43 -3.67
C LYS A 64 16.97 -0.63 -4.02
N SER A 65 17.03 0.65 -3.61
CA SER A 65 18.18 1.53 -3.88
C SER A 65 19.30 1.40 -2.84
N LYS A 66 19.15 0.49 -1.87
CA LYS A 66 20.11 0.21 -0.82
C LYS A 66 20.87 -1.09 -1.10
#